data_AF-A0A4R2FKA5-F1
#
_entry.id   AF-A0A4R2FKA5-F1
#
_cell.length_a   1.000
_cell.length_b   1.000
_cell.length_c   1.000
_cell.angle_alpha   90.00
_cell.angle_beta   90.00
_cell.angle_gamma   90.00
#
_symmetry.space_group_name_H-M   'P 1'
#
loop_
_entity.id
_entity.type
_entity.pdbx_description
1 polymer ?
#
loop_
_entity_poly.entity_id
_entity_poly.type
_entity_poly.pdbx_seq_one_letter_code
_entity_poly.pdbx_strand_id
1 'polypeptide(L)'
;MKSRFCIAAIALFFMPVVHAKDNPFPSDTGKFLVDACKEALEIYKSRDERNFLAAQMTSAAEAIRAGYCIGYLQMYLKNTPSCQYYGYSSHPTNWFEFAQRLVDVSVDKNNASGSSVILEKAYCDAK
;
A
#
# COMPACT_ATOMS: atom_id res chain seq x y z
N MET A 1 36.22 35.60 -16.81
CA MET A 1 36.04 34.19 -16.38
C MET A 1 35.97 34.09 -14.84
N LYS A 2 35.08 34.87 -14.18
CA LYS A 2 34.88 34.88 -12.71
C LYS A 2 33.39 34.77 -12.34
N SER A 3 32.51 35.34 -13.18
CA SER A 3 31.05 35.28 -13.02
C SER A 3 30.43 33.89 -13.12
N ARG A 4 31.07 32.92 -13.81
CA ARG A 4 30.54 31.54 -13.94
C ARG A 4 30.77 30.69 -12.68
N PHE A 5 31.79 31.02 -11.89
CA PHE A 5 32.09 30.31 -10.65
C PHE A 5 31.13 30.68 -9.52
N CYS A 6 30.62 31.93 -9.51
CA CYS A 6 29.66 32.37 -8.49
C CYS A 6 28.29 31.71 -8.63
N ILE A 7 27.84 31.39 -9.85
CA ILE A 7 26.52 30.77 -10.08
C ILE A 7 26.51 29.32 -9.58
N ALA A 8 27.64 28.60 -9.73
CA ALA A 8 27.77 27.23 -9.23
C ALA A 8 27.76 27.15 -7.69
N ALA A 9 28.27 28.17 -7.00
CA ALA A 9 28.29 28.21 -5.54
C ALA A 9 26.91 28.46 -4.91
N ILE A 10 26.02 29.19 -5.60
CA ILE A 10 24.66 29.50 -5.09
C ILE A 10 23.74 28.27 -5.17
N ALA A 11 23.94 27.38 -6.15
CA ALA A 11 23.15 26.16 -6.30
C ALA A 11 23.39 25.13 -5.19
N LEU A 12 24.56 25.13 -4.57
CA LEU A 12 24.89 24.22 -3.45
C LEU A 12 24.25 24.65 -2.12
N PHE A 13 23.79 25.89 -2.00
CA PHE A 13 23.21 26.41 -0.74
C PHE A 13 21.72 26.12 -0.57
N PHE A 14 21.05 25.61 -1.60
CA PHE A 14 19.62 25.27 -1.59
C PHE A 14 19.36 23.76 -1.46
N MET A 15 20.18 23.03 -0.72
CA MET A 15 19.77 21.68 -0.30
C MET A 15 18.80 21.82 0.87
N PRO A 16 17.50 21.46 0.72
CA PRO A 16 16.63 21.35 1.88
C PRO A 16 17.22 20.29 2.81
N VAL A 17 17.38 20.65 4.09
CA VAL A 17 17.70 19.68 5.13
C VAL A 17 16.53 18.70 5.18
N VAL A 18 16.74 17.49 4.65
CA VAL A 18 15.75 16.42 4.74
C VAL A 18 15.73 15.94 6.19
N HIS A 19 14.76 16.41 6.96
CA HIS A 19 14.43 15.78 8.23
C HIS A 19 13.81 14.42 7.92
N ALA A 20 14.52 13.34 8.27
CA ALA A 20 13.94 12.01 8.25
C ALA A 20 12.76 11.99 9.23
N LYS A 21 11.54 12.03 8.68
CA LYS A 21 10.31 11.80 9.43
C LYS A 21 10.31 10.35 9.92
N ASP A 22 9.73 10.11 11.09
CA ASP A 22 9.63 8.77 11.69
C ASP A 22 9.16 7.73 10.67
N ASN A 23 9.60 6.47 10.85
CA ASN A 23 9.30 5.35 9.98
C ASN A 23 7.80 5.35 9.56
N PRO A 24 7.48 5.64 8.28
CA PRO A 24 6.09 5.72 7.84
C PRO A 24 5.40 4.35 7.82
N PHE A 25 6.19 3.28 8.00
CA PHE A 25 5.75 1.90 8.05
C PHE A 25 6.00 1.37 9.48
N PRO A 26 4.99 1.37 10.36
CA PRO A 26 5.07 0.63 11.61
C PRO A 26 5.27 -0.85 11.29
N SER A 27 6.20 -1.49 12.00
CA SER A 27 6.48 -2.92 11.86
C SER A 27 5.24 -3.75 12.17
N ASP A 28 4.74 -4.47 11.16
CA ASP A 28 3.80 -5.60 11.26
C ASP A 28 2.52 -5.37 12.08
N THR A 29 1.90 -4.20 11.96
CA THR A 29 0.55 -4.03 12.50
C THR A 29 -0.45 -4.32 11.39
N GLY A 30 -1.19 -5.43 11.47
CA GLY A 30 -2.23 -5.78 10.49
C GLY A 30 -3.25 -4.65 10.28
N LYS A 31 -3.48 -3.83 11.32
CA LYS A 31 -4.25 -2.59 11.25
C LYS A 31 -3.68 -1.57 10.24
N PHE A 32 -2.37 -1.36 10.22
CA PHE A 32 -1.73 -0.44 9.27
C PHE A 32 -1.93 -0.91 7.82
N LEU A 33 -1.74 -2.22 7.57
CA LEU A 33 -1.97 -2.80 6.25
C LEU A 33 -3.43 -2.62 5.81
N VAL A 34 -4.39 -2.90 6.70
CA VAL A 34 -5.83 -2.72 6.42
C VAL A 34 -6.15 -1.25 6.12
N ASP A 35 -5.66 -0.31 6.95
CA ASP A 35 -5.92 1.13 6.76
C ASP A 35 -5.29 1.63 5.44
N ALA A 36 -4.07 1.20 5.13
CA ALA A 36 -3.40 1.50 3.86
C ALA A 36 -4.16 0.93 2.64
N CYS A 37 -4.79 -0.25 2.77
CA CYS A 37 -5.59 -0.83 1.71
C CYS A 37 -6.95 -0.16 1.54
N LYS A 38 -7.59 0.31 2.61
CA LYS A 38 -8.80 1.16 2.50
C LYS A 38 -8.51 2.41 1.69
N GLU A 39 -7.42 3.08 2.01
CA GLU A 39 -6.99 4.29 1.31
C GLU A 39 -6.64 4.03 -0.15
N ALA A 40 -5.94 2.93 -0.45
CA ALA A 40 -5.71 2.51 -1.84
C ALA A 40 -7.03 2.28 -2.60
N LEU A 41 -8.01 1.60 -1.99
CA LEU A 41 -9.31 1.38 -2.63
C LEU A 41 -10.06 2.68 -2.87
N GLU A 42 -9.97 3.66 -1.97
CA GLU A 42 -10.58 4.99 -2.15
C GLU A 42 -9.96 5.76 -3.32
N ILE A 43 -8.63 5.75 -3.44
CA ILE A 43 -7.90 6.38 -4.54
C ILE A 43 -8.24 5.73 -5.89
N TYR A 44 -8.39 4.40 -5.92
CA TYR A 44 -8.55 3.63 -7.16
C TYR A 44 -9.99 3.14 -7.44
N LYS A 45 -10.99 3.63 -6.69
CA LYS A 45 -12.40 3.16 -6.72
C LYS A 45 -13.07 3.23 -8.09
N SER A 46 -12.64 4.14 -8.99
CA SER A 46 -13.20 4.28 -10.34
C SER A 46 -12.15 3.94 -11.40
N ARG A 47 -12.22 2.71 -11.93
CA ARG A 47 -11.22 2.13 -12.85
C ARG A 47 -10.95 2.91 -14.14
N ASP A 48 -11.86 3.76 -14.62
CA ASP A 48 -11.88 4.06 -16.05
C ASP A 48 -11.23 5.34 -16.56
N GLU A 49 -10.89 6.35 -15.74
CA GLU A 49 -10.23 7.56 -16.29
C GLU A 49 -9.70 8.51 -15.19
N ARG A 50 -10.36 8.49 -14.01
CA ARG A 50 -10.03 9.37 -12.88
C ARG A 50 -8.81 8.93 -12.07
N ASN A 51 -8.28 7.73 -12.27
CA ASN A 51 -7.13 7.21 -11.50
C ASN A 51 -5.84 8.02 -11.72
N PHE A 52 -5.64 8.56 -12.94
CA PHE A 52 -4.50 9.44 -13.21
C PHE A 52 -4.61 10.77 -12.44
N LEU A 53 -5.83 11.28 -12.24
CA LEU A 53 -6.09 12.50 -11.48
C LEU A 53 -6.15 12.23 -9.97
N ALA A 54 -6.64 11.06 -9.55
CA ALA A 54 -6.69 10.67 -8.14
C ALA A 54 -5.28 10.55 -7.56
N ALA A 55 -4.34 9.96 -8.30
CA ALA A 55 -2.93 9.95 -7.90
C ALA A 55 -2.31 11.36 -7.82
N GLN A 56 -2.81 12.33 -8.60
CA GLN A 56 -2.34 13.72 -8.58
C GLN A 56 -2.98 14.58 -7.48
N MET A 57 -4.19 14.24 -7.03
CA MET A 57 -4.88 14.94 -5.94
C MET A 57 -4.63 14.33 -4.56
N THR A 58 -3.95 13.18 -4.52
CA THR A 58 -3.55 12.49 -3.29
C THR A 58 -2.32 13.15 -2.68
N SER A 59 -2.29 13.35 -1.36
CA SER A 59 -1.10 13.85 -0.68
C SER A 59 0.03 12.81 -0.68
N ALA A 60 1.28 13.26 -0.55
CA ALA A 60 2.44 12.37 -0.59
C ALA A 60 2.36 11.21 0.43
N ALA A 61 1.79 11.45 1.62
CA ALA A 61 1.64 10.42 2.65
C ALA A 61 0.62 9.33 2.26
N GLU A 62 -0.52 9.74 1.71
CA GLU A 62 -1.59 8.85 1.27
C GLU A 62 -1.13 8.01 0.07
N ALA A 63 -0.38 8.61 -0.86
CA ALA A 63 0.20 7.90 -2.01
C ALA A 63 1.22 6.84 -1.56
N ILE A 64 2.03 7.12 -0.55
CA ILE A 64 2.99 6.17 0.02
C ILE A 64 2.26 4.98 0.68
N ARG A 65 1.21 5.24 1.47
CA ARG A 65 0.42 4.18 2.11
C ARG A 65 -0.32 3.33 1.08
N ALA A 66 -0.92 3.95 0.07
CA ALA A 66 -1.54 3.22 -1.02
C ALA A 66 -0.54 2.35 -1.79
N GLY A 67 0.65 2.89 -2.07
CA GLY A 67 1.76 2.15 -2.67
C GLY A 67 2.21 0.96 -1.82
N TYR A 68 2.24 1.10 -0.50
CA TYR A 68 2.54 0.00 0.42
C TYR A 68 1.52 -1.14 0.30
N CYS A 69 0.21 -0.86 0.35
CA CYS A 69 -0.81 -1.90 0.18
C CYS A 69 -0.64 -2.62 -1.17
N ILE A 70 -0.53 -1.86 -2.26
CA ILE A 70 -0.42 -2.41 -3.62
C ILE A 70 0.81 -3.31 -3.73
N GLY A 71 1.98 -2.80 -3.33
CA GLY A 71 3.24 -3.55 -3.39
C GLY A 71 3.23 -4.80 -2.52
N TYR A 72 2.71 -4.68 -1.29
CA TYR A 72 2.64 -5.78 -0.35
C TYR A 72 1.73 -6.91 -0.87
N LEU A 73 0.52 -6.58 -1.32
CA LEU A 73 -0.43 -7.57 -1.84
C LEU A 73 0.08 -8.20 -3.14
N GLN A 74 0.70 -7.43 -4.05
CA GLN A 74 1.31 -7.99 -5.25
C GLN A 74 2.47 -8.94 -4.93
N MET A 75 3.29 -8.59 -3.94
CA MET A 75 4.37 -9.46 -3.47
C MET A 75 3.80 -10.75 -2.86
N TYR A 76 2.72 -10.63 -2.08
CA TYR A 76 2.02 -11.79 -1.53
C TYR A 76 1.49 -12.68 -2.66
N LEU A 77 0.71 -12.15 -3.61
CA LEU A 77 0.16 -12.88 -4.76
C LEU A 77 1.21 -13.65 -5.57
N LYS A 78 2.43 -13.12 -5.67
CA LYS A 78 3.55 -13.78 -6.38
C LYS A 78 4.18 -14.93 -5.60
N ASN A 79 4.11 -14.89 -4.26
CA ASN A 79 4.86 -15.79 -3.39
C ASN A 79 3.97 -16.75 -2.58
N THR A 80 2.63 -16.66 -2.65
CA THR A 80 1.77 -17.38 -1.70
C THR A 80 1.40 -18.81 -2.06
N PRO A 81 1.09 -19.63 -1.03
CA PRO A 81 0.90 -21.07 -1.14
C PRO A 81 -0.48 -21.42 -1.70
N SER A 82 -0.62 -22.65 -2.18
CA SER A 82 -1.92 -23.15 -2.63
C SER A 82 -2.92 -23.17 -1.47
N CYS A 83 -4.11 -22.63 -1.69
CA CYS A 83 -5.22 -22.72 -0.73
C CYS A 83 -5.79 -24.15 -0.59
N GLN A 84 -5.12 -25.12 -1.21
CA GLN A 84 -5.55 -26.51 -1.37
C GLN A 84 -5.66 -27.24 -0.03
N TYR A 85 -4.87 -26.83 0.97
CA TYR A 85 -4.93 -27.40 2.32
C TYR A 85 -6.25 -27.12 3.05
N TYR A 86 -6.94 -26.03 2.70
CA TYR A 86 -8.10 -25.54 3.45
C TYR A 86 -9.44 -25.69 2.70
N GLY A 87 -9.47 -26.35 1.54
CA GLY A 87 -10.71 -26.57 0.78
C GLY A 87 -11.27 -25.33 0.06
N TYR A 88 -10.51 -24.24 0.03
CA TYR A 88 -10.89 -23.01 -0.65
C TYR A 88 -10.60 -23.09 -2.16
N SER A 89 -11.57 -22.68 -2.98
CA SER A 89 -11.49 -22.77 -4.46
C SER A 89 -11.26 -21.43 -5.15
N SER A 90 -11.31 -20.31 -4.43
CA SER A 90 -11.14 -18.98 -5.01
C SER A 90 -10.12 -18.15 -4.24
N HIS A 91 -9.10 -17.69 -4.96
CA HIS A 91 -8.13 -16.70 -4.50
C HIS A 91 -8.19 -15.46 -5.40
N PRO A 92 -7.89 -14.27 -4.87
CA PRO A 92 -7.88 -13.06 -5.67
C PRO A 92 -6.76 -13.13 -6.73
N THR A 93 -7.06 -12.63 -7.93
CA THR A 93 -6.12 -12.67 -9.07
C THR A 93 -5.30 -11.39 -9.21
N ASN A 94 -5.74 -10.31 -8.57
CA ASN A 94 -5.14 -8.99 -8.65
C ASN A 94 -5.19 -8.30 -7.30
N TRP A 95 -4.31 -7.32 -7.11
CA TRP A 95 -4.16 -6.61 -5.84
C TRP A 95 -5.45 -5.90 -5.40
N PHE A 96 -6.27 -5.43 -6.35
CA PHE A 96 -7.47 -4.65 -6.05
C PHE A 96 -8.55 -5.56 -5.45
N GLU A 97 -8.82 -6.70 -6.10
CA GLU A 97 -9.71 -7.73 -5.56
C GLU A 97 -9.22 -8.23 -4.20
N PHE A 98 -7.91 -8.42 -4.05
CA PHE A 98 -7.32 -8.86 -2.79
C PHE A 98 -7.50 -7.80 -1.69
N ALA A 99 -7.27 -6.52 -1.99
CA ALA A 99 -7.47 -5.41 -1.06
C ALA A 99 -8.92 -5.32 -0.60
N GLN A 100 -9.90 -5.53 -1.49
CA GLN A 100 -11.32 -5.57 -1.12
C GLN A 100 -11.59 -6.68 -0.09
N ARG A 101 -11.19 -7.92 -0.40
CA ARG A 101 -11.35 -9.06 0.52
C ARG A 101 -10.66 -8.84 1.87
N LEU A 102 -9.46 -8.26 1.86
CA LEU A 102 -8.70 -7.96 3.07
C LEU A 102 -9.44 -6.98 3.98
N VAL A 103 -10.00 -5.92 3.39
CA VAL A 103 -10.78 -4.93 4.14
C VAL A 103 -12.06 -5.56 4.67
N ASP A 104 -12.77 -6.36 3.88
CA ASP A 104 -14.00 -7.03 4.31
C ASP A 104 -13.76 -7.98 5.50
N VAL A 105 -12.74 -8.84 5.41
CA VAL A 105 -12.35 -9.76 6.50
C VAL A 105 -11.94 -9.02 7.78
N SER A 106 -11.38 -7.82 7.65
CA SER A 106 -10.95 -7.01 8.80
C SER A 106 -12.11 -6.38 9.57
N VAL A 107 -13.27 -6.16 8.91
CA VAL A 107 -14.48 -5.63 9.56
C VAL A 107 -15.10 -6.68 10.50
N ASP A 108 -15.00 -7.96 10.14
CA ASP A 108 -15.62 -9.06 10.89
C ASP A 108 -14.85 -9.50 12.13
N LYS A 109 -13.58 -9.11 12.27
CA LYS A 109 -12.72 -9.54 13.39
C LYS A 109 -12.30 -8.34 14.24
N ASN A 110 -12.61 -8.37 15.54
CA ASN A 110 -12.07 -7.43 16.53
C ASN A 110 -10.53 -7.54 16.63
N ASN A 111 -9.82 -6.85 15.71
CA ASN A 111 -8.49 -6.24 15.75
C ASN A 111 -7.26 -6.94 16.39
N ALA A 112 -7.32 -8.23 16.77
CA ALA A 112 -6.19 -8.90 17.46
C ALA A 112 -5.47 -9.98 16.62
N SER A 113 -5.75 -10.11 15.34
CA SER A 113 -5.05 -11.07 14.47
C SER A 113 -3.88 -10.38 13.76
N GLY A 114 -2.68 -10.99 13.82
CA GLY A 114 -1.50 -10.52 13.09
C GLY A 114 -1.75 -10.46 11.58
N SER A 115 -0.97 -9.62 10.88
CA SER A 115 -1.13 -9.34 9.44
C SER A 115 -1.23 -10.63 8.62
N SER A 116 -0.42 -11.65 8.96
CA SER A 116 -0.36 -12.95 8.29
C SER A 116 -1.69 -13.71 8.29
N VAL A 117 -2.42 -13.74 9.41
CA VAL A 117 -3.69 -14.48 9.55
C VAL A 117 -4.81 -13.82 8.74
N ILE A 118 -4.85 -12.49 8.74
CA ILE A 118 -5.84 -11.73 7.97
C ILE A 118 -5.54 -11.87 6.47
N LEU A 119 -4.26 -11.81 6.08
CA LEU A 119 -3.80 -12.03 4.71
C LEU A 119 -4.17 -13.41 4.19
N GLU A 120 -3.87 -14.47 4.95
CA GLU A 120 -4.16 -15.85 4.56
C GLU A 120 -5.67 -16.06 4.42
N LYS A 121 -6.47 -15.54 5.36
CA LYS A 121 -7.94 -15.63 5.28
C LYS A 121 -8.52 -14.82 4.11
N ALA A 122 -7.99 -13.64 3.84
CA ALA A 122 -8.45 -12.80 2.71
C ALA A 122 -8.01 -13.36 1.35
N TYR A 123 -6.88 -14.05 1.32
CA TYR A 123 -6.35 -14.70 0.12
C TYR A 123 -7.09 -16.02 -0.17
N CYS A 124 -7.31 -16.83 0.86
CA CYS A 124 -7.98 -18.11 0.75
C CYS A 124 -9.38 -18.05 1.39
N ASP A 125 -10.38 -17.75 0.57
CA ASP A 125 -11.77 -17.55 1.02
C ASP A 125 -12.63 -18.82 0.89
N ALA A 126 -13.48 -19.11 1.89
CA ALA A 126 -14.57 -20.09 1.75
C ALA A 126 -15.80 -19.35 1.32
N LYS A 127 -16.28 -19.71 0.13
CA LYS A 127 -17.70 -19.61 -0.13
C LYS A 127 -18.50 -20.45 0.85
#